data_AF-A0AAV9GE94-F1
#
_entry.id   AF-A0AAV9GE94-F1
#
_cell.length_a   1.000
_cell.length_b   1.000
_cell.length_c   1.000
_cell.angle_alpha   90.00
_cell.angle_beta   90.00
_cell.angle_gamma   90.00
#
_symmetry.space_group_name_H-M   'P 1'
#
loop_
_entity.id
_entity.type
_entity.pdbx_description
1 polymer ?
#
loop_
_entity_poly.entity_id
_entity_poly.type
_entity_poly.pdbx_seq_one_letter_code
_entity_poly.pdbx_strand_id
1 'polypeptide(L)'
;MLHWLERDLPHFYLCDRCQYLHRWRTSDTSVVSKGHCKGHIQRRGAISESLFAPDFLWELTPFQIRLAINRHVYGRLHGPSLRILQGSRWISAHSFGAIRRQSWSAGIINDNLTLHSTTIPITARSRHFSIPELTRDNETGPMFRPIAGSVRSCRVCCTDYQINITQKQECFTVQITKWQKLASCHSAYGLEWKKVLERWGLWSMPNDPYRDETQASVWRSTTHAADQIREEWNRRDAVRSGEVIEGTFVG
;
A
#
# COMPACT_ATOMS: atom_id res chain seq x y z
N MET A 1 12.40 -20.85 -14.32
CA MET A 1 11.85 -21.20 -15.65
C MET A 1 10.48 -20.55 -15.88
N LEU A 2 9.47 -20.73 -15.00
CA LEU A 2 8.12 -20.18 -15.22
C LEU A 2 8.03 -18.64 -15.27
N HIS A 3 8.91 -17.90 -14.60
CA HIS A 3 8.93 -16.43 -14.66
C HIS A 3 9.30 -15.89 -16.05
N TRP A 4 10.13 -16.62 -16.81
CA TRP A 4 10.47 -16.22 -18.19
C TRP A 4 9.25 -16.32 -19.10
N LEU A 5 8.36 -17.29 -18.86
CA LEU A 5 7.11 -17.43 -19.62
C LEU A 5 6.15 -16.26 -19.38
N GLU A 6 6.14 -15.69 -18.17
CA GLU A 6 5.32 -14.50 -17.87
C GLU A 6 5.77 -13.24 -18.62
N ARG A 7 7.08 -13.15 -18.91
CA ARG A 7 7.65 -12.10 -19.77
C ARG A 7 7.29 -12.32 -21.24
N ASP A 8 7.30 -13.57 -21.70
CA ASP A 8 7.15 -13.88 -23.13
C ASP A 8 5.67 -14.02 -23.56
N LEU A 9 4.75 -14.24 -22.62
CA LEU A 9 3.32 -14.44 -22.88
C LEU A 9 2.47 -13.27 -22.37
N PRO A 10 2.16 -12.26 -23.22
CA PRO A 10 1.25 -11.20 -22.84
C PRO A 10 -0.10 -11.78 -22.45
N HIS A 11 -0.81 -11.11 -21.54
CA HIS A 11 -2.07 -11.57 -20.95
C HIS A 11 -1.99 -12.76 -19.98
N PHE A 12 -0.81 -13.29 -19.66
CA PHE A 12 -0.64 -14.32 -18.63
C PHE A 12 0.11 -13.77 -17.41
N TYR A 13 -0.10 -14.41 -16.27
CA TYR A 13 0.64 -14.16 -15.03
C TYR A 13 0.88 -15.46 -14.28
N LEU A 14 1.98 -15.56 -13.54
CA LEU A 14 2.26 -16.71 -12.68
C LEU A 14 1.51 -16.56 -11.36
N CYS A 15 0.67 -17.53 -11.02
CA CYS A 15 0.01 -17.57 -9.72
C CYS A 15 0.92 -18.22 -8.68
N ASP A 16 1.33 -17.45 -7.66
CA ASP A 16 2.22 -17.92 -6.60
C ASP A 16 1.62 -19.07 -5.78
N ARG A 17 0.30 -19.25 -5.80
CA ARG A 17 -0.38 -20.30 -5.02
C ARG A 17 -0.39 -21.66 -5.70
N CYS A 18 -0.70 -21.71 -7.00
CA CYS A 18 -0.83 -22.97 -7.74
C CYS A 18 0.37 -23.24 -8.65
N GLN A 19 1.28 -22.27 -8.83
CA GLN A 19 2.44 -22.36 -9.71
C GLN A 19 2.08 -22.56 -11.20
N TYR A 20 0.89 -22.11 -11.63
CA TYR A 20 0.45 -22.12 -13.03
C TYR A 20 0.32 -20.71 -13.60
N LEU A 21 0.43 -20.61 -14.94
CA LEU A 21 0.10 -19.40 -15.67
C LEU A 21 -1.42 -19.27 -15.83
N HIS A 22 -1.95 -18.14 -15.41
CA HIS A 22 -3.34 -17.79 -15.60
C HIS A 22 -3.47 -16.62 -16.55
N ARG A 23 -4.51 -16.65 -17.37
CA ARG A 23 -4.86 -15.52 -18.21
C ARG A 23 -5.50 -14.42 -17.36
N TRP A 24 -4.99 -13.20 -17.45
CA TRP A 24 -5.66 -12.02 -16.91
C TRP A 24 -6.45 -11.30 -18.01
N ARG A 25 -7.55 -10.65 -17.64
CA ARG A 25 -8.41 -9.89 -18.56
C ARG A 25 -8.88 -8.61 -17.88
N THR A 26 -8.88 -7.50 -18.63
CA THR A 26 -9.62 -6.29 -18.28
C THR A 26 -11.03 -6.43 -18.82
N SER A 27 -11.98 -6.94 -18.04
CA SER A 27 -13.40 -6.68 -18.34
C SER A 27 -13.72 -5.24 -17.94
N ASP A 28 -14.45 -4.52 -18.80
CA ASP A 28 -14.62 -3.06 -18.75
C ASP A 28 -15.38 -2.49 -17.54
N THR A 29 -15.97 -3.32 -16.68
CA THR A 29 -16.80 -2.80 -15.56
C THR A 29 -16.56 -3.47 -14.22
N SER A 30 -15.90 -4.63 -14.18
CA SER A 30 -15.47 -5.27 -12.94
C SER A 30 -14.06 -5.79 -13.17
N VAL A 31 -13.10 -4.93 -12.85
CA VAL A 31 -11.69 -5.21 -13.02
C VAL A 31 -11.35 -6.39 -12.11
N VAL A 32 -10.89 -7.50 -12.71
CA VAL A 32 -9.96 -8.51 -12.15
C VAL A 32 -10.39 -9.16 -10.81
N SER A 33 -11.68 -9.31 -10.55
CA SER A 33 -12.22 -9.88 -9.30
C SER A 33 -12.09 -11.40 -9.17
N LYS A 34 -11.73 -12.13 -10.23
CA LYS A 34 -11.62 -13.59 -10.20
C LYS A 34 -10.33 -14.03 -10.88
N GLY A 35 -9.23 -14.00 -10.13
CA GLY A 35 -8.06 -14.81 -10.48
C GLY A 35 -8.53 -16.25 -10.65
N HIS A 36 -8.57 -16.73 -11.89
CA HIS A 36 -9.18 -18.00 -12.29
C HIS A 36 -8.34 -19.22 -11.86
N CYS A 37 -7.97 -19.35 -10.59
CA CYS A 37 -7.76 -20.68 -10.04
C CYS A 37 -9.10 -21.16 -9.49
N LYS A 38 -9.85 -21.90 -10.33
CA LYS A 38 -11.17 -22.46 -9.99
C LYS A 38 -11.16 -23.26 -8.67
N GLY A 39 -10.01 -23.73 -8.21
CA GLY A 39 -9.83 -24.44 -6.93
C GLY A 39 -9.47 -23.58 -5.71
N HIS A 40 -9.30 -22.26 -5.82
CA HIS A 40 -8.89 -21.40 -4.71
C HIS A 40 -9.95 -20.39 -4.25
N ILE A 41 -11.06 -20.25 -4.99
CA ILE A 41 -12.19 -19.37 -4.65
C ILE A 41 -13.20 -20.08 -3.73
N GLN A 42 -12.99 -21.34 -3.35
CA GLN A 42 -13.85 -21.99 -2.36
C GLN A 42 -13.37 -21.65 -0.94
N ARG A 43 -13.99 -20.64 -0.30
CA ARG A 43 -14.38 -20.60 1.14
C ARG A 43 -14.63 -19.23 1.78
N ARG A 44 -14.78 -18.14 1.04
CA ARG A 44 -15.47 -16.95 1.60
C ARG A 44 -16.52 -16.48 0.60
N GLY A 45 -17.75 -16.33 1.09
CA GLY A 45 -18.98 -16.13 0.31
C GLY A 45 -18.90 -14.97 -0.67
N ALA A 46 -19.88 -14.90 -1.58
CA ALA A 46 -20.00 -13.92 -2.65
C ALA A 46 -19.45 -12.54 -2.27
N ILE A 47 -18.22 -12.26 -2.68
CA ILE A 47 -17.60 -10.95 -2.50
C ILE A 47 -18.03 -10.10 -3.70
N SER A 48 -18.78 -9.05 -3.39
CA SER A 48 -19.28 -8.00 -4.26
C SER A 48 -18.19 -7.42 -5.18
N GLU A 49 -18.60 -6.71 -6.23
CA GLU A 49 -17.79 -6.01 -7.24
C GLU A 49 -16.78 -4.99 -6.70
N SER A 50 -16.58 -4.91 -5.37
CA SER A 50 -15.67 -4.00 -4.68
C SER A 50 -14.26 -4.55 -4.45
N LEU A 51 -13.79 -5.55 -5.19
CA LEU A 51 -12.47 -6.17 -5.02
C LEU A 51 -11.25 -5.27 -5.37
N PHE A 52 -11.52 -4.03 -5.79
CA PHE A 52 -10.54 -2.95 -5.96
C PHE A 52 -10.80 -1.73 -5.06
N ALA A 53 -11.82 -1.79 -4.20
CA ALA A 53 -12.04 -0.82 -3.15
C ALA A 53 -11.51 -1.44 -1.84
N PRO A 54 -10.19 -1.39 -1.58
CA PRO A 54 -9.58 -1.94 -0.38
C PRO A 54 -10.40 -1.62 0.87
N ASP A 55 -11.14 -2.58 1.42
CA ASP A 55 -11.80 -2.52 2.74
C ASP A 55 -10.83 -2.08 3.83
N PHE A 56 -9.56 -2.27 3.55
CA PHE A 56 -8.47 -1.44 3.97
C PHE A 56 -7.32 -1.51 2.95
N LEU A 57 -6.44 -0.51 2.92
CA LEU A 57 -5.27 -0.39 2.01
C LEU A 57 -4.32 -1.60 1.97
N TRP A 58 -4.50 -2.60 2.85
CA TRP A 58 -3.82 -3.88 2.83
C TRP A 58 -4.35 -4.88 1.79
N GLU A 59 -5.38 -4.53 1.01
CA GLU A 59 -6.07 -5.47 0.12
C GLU A 59 -5.57 -5.54 -1.32
N LEU A 60 -4.44 -4.92 -1.66
CA LEU A 60 -3.79 -5.30 -2.92
C LEU A 60 -3.33 -6.75 -2.80
N THR A 61 -4.03 -7.61 -3.54
CA THR A 61 -3.68 -9.02 -3.68
C THR A 61 -2.28 -9.13 -4.30
N PRO A 62 -1.51 -10.18 -3.99
CA PRO A 62 -0.21 -10.41 -4.62
C PRO A 62 -0.34 -10.43 -6.15
N PHE A 63 -1.47 -10.92 -6.65
CA PHE A 63 -1.82 -10.90 -8.06
C PHE A 63 -1.96 -9.48 -8.65
N GLN A 64 -2.69 -8.58 -7.99
CA GLN A 64 -2.80 -7.18 -8.44
C GLN A 64 -1.43 -6.50 -8.45
N ILE A 65 -0.60 -6.76 -7.43
CA ILE A 65 0.78 -6.28 -7.35
C ILE A 65 1.61 -6.83 -8.52
N ARG A 66 1.45 -8.13 -8.83
CA ARG A 66 2.20 -8.83 -9.89
C ARG A 66 1.89 -8.26 -11.25
N LEU A 67 0.61 -8.10 -11.56
CA LEU A 67 0.19 -7.53 -12.84
C LEU A 67 0.66 -6.08 -13.01
N ALA A 68 0.62 -5.27 -11.95
CA ALA A 68 1.10 -3.90 -11.99
C ALA A 68 2.61 -3.84 -12.28
N ILE A 69 3.39 -4.71 -11.63
CA ILE A 69 4.83 -4.83 -11.86
C ILE A 69 5.12 -5.36 -13.27
N ASN A 70 4.46 -6.43 -13.69
CA ASN A 70 4.65 -7.00 -15.01
C ASN A 70 4.36 -5.99 -16.11
N ARG A 71 3.30 -5.17 -15.97
CA ARG A 71 3.03 -4.08 -16.92
C ARG A 71 4.21 -3.11 -17.01
N HIS A 72 4.78 -2.75 -15.87
CA HIS A 72 5.90 -1.82 -15.81
C HIS A 72 7.16 -2.41 -16.47
N VAL A 73 7.49 -3.66 -16.14
CA VAL A 73 8.73 -4.33 -16.60
C VAL A 73 8.63 -4.84 -18.04
N TYR A 74 7.51 -5.44 -18.42
CA TYR A 74 7.33 -6.12 -19.71
C TYR A 74 6.42 -5.35 -20.68
N GLY A 75 5.83 -4.24 -20.25
CA GLY A 75 5.04 -3.35 -21.09
C GLY A 75 3.52 -3.54 -21.00
N ARG A 76 2.79 -2.72 -21.76
CA ARG A 76 1.33 -2.49 -21.59
C ARG A 76 0.43 -3.73 -21.73
N LEU A 77 0.92 -4.82 -22.32
CA LEU A 77 0.17 -6.06 -22.51
C LEU A 77 0.33 -7.07 -21.37
N HIS A 78 1.14 -6.75 -20.35
CA HIS A 78 1.42 -7.64 -19.23
C HIS A 78 0.69 -7.27 -17.92
N GLY A 79 -0.13 -6.22 -17.94
CA GLY A 79 -1.03 -5.92 -16.83
C GLY A 79 -1.88 -4.67 -17.03
N PRO A 80 -2.79 -4.37 -16.10
CA PRO A 80 -3.62 -3.19 -16.10
C PRO A 80 -2.81 -1.94 -15.77
N SER A 81 -3.28 -0.78 -16.22
CA SER A 81 -2.69 0.52 -15.84
C SER A 81 -2.68 0.69 -14.32
N LEU A 82 -1.64 1.32 -13.77
CA LEU A 82 -1.57 1.68 -12.34
C LEU A 82 -2.76 2.52 -11.87
N ARG A 83 -3.43 3.22 -12.79
CA ARG A 83 -4.66 3.98 -12.50
C ARG A 83 -5.77 3.12 -11.90
N ILE A 84 -5.80 1.82 -12.23
CA ILE A 84 -6.77 0.86 -11.67
C ILE A 84 -6.50 0.62 -10.17
N LEU A 85 -5.27 0.83 -9.70
CA LEU A 85 -4.92 0.73 -8.29
C LEU A 85 -5.13 2.07 -7.55
N GLN A 86 -5.71 3.08 -8.21
CA GLN A 86 -6.03 4.36 -7.59
C GLN A 86 -7.51 4.39 -7.25
N GLY A 87 -7.85 4.96 -6.10
CA GLY A 87 -9.23 5.04 -5.70
C GLY A 87 -9.44 5.88 -4.46
N SER A 88 -10.71 6.11 -4.16
CA SER A 88 -11.10 6.66 -2.88
C SER A 88 -12.45 6.09 -2.48
N ARG A 89 -12.73 6.09 -1.19
CA ARG A 89 -14.00 5.62 -0.65
C ARG A 89 -14.30 6.24 0.69
N TRP A 90 -15.57 6.15 1.05
CA TRP A 90 -16.11 6.59 2.31
C TRP A 90 -16.42 5.37 3.16
N ILE A 91 -16.01 5.39 4.42
CA ILE A 91 -16.20 4.27 5.34
C ILE A 91 -16.87 4.83 6.59
N SER A 92 -18.06 4.33 6.86
CA SER A 92 -18.76 4.59 8.12
C SER A 92 -18.15 3.69 9.20
N ALA A 93 -17.42 4.27 10.13
CA ALA A 93 -16.90 3.57 11.29
C ALA A 93 -17.90 3.69 12.44
N HIS A 94 -18.96 2.88 12.39
CA HIS A 94 -20.08 2.91 13.34
C HIS A 94 -19.62 2.81 14.80
N SER A 95 -18.57 2.03 15.07
CA SER A 95 -17.97 1.89 16.40
C SER A 95 -17.41 3.19 16.99
N PHE A 96 -17.16 4.20 16.16
CA PHE A 96 -16.56 5.48 16.57
C PHE A 96 -17.45 6.69 16.25
N GLY A 97 -18.67 6.47 15.75
CA GLY A 97 -19.54 7.55 15.28
C GLY A 97 -18.87 8.44 14.23
N ALA A 98 -17.93 7.88 13.46
CA ALA A 98 -17.05 8.63 12.59
C ALA A 98 -17.19 8.19 11.14
N ILE A 99 -17.25 9.16 10.24
CA ILE A 99 -17.10 8.92 8.81
C ILE A 99 -15.62 9.16 8.49
N ARG A 100 -14.97 8.22 7.81
CA ARG A 100 -13.61 8.43 7.29
C ARG A 100 -13.62 8.37 5.78
N ARG A 101 -12.93 9.33 5.14
CA ARG A 101 -12.58 9.26 3.73
C ARG A 101 -11.19 8.67 3.61
N GLN A 102 -11.05 7.67 2.77
CA GLN A 102 -9.78 7.06 2.44
C GLN A 102 -9.53 7.24 0.96
N SER A 103 -8.35 7.74 0.60
CA SER A 103 -7.87 7.82 -0.78
C SER A 103 -6.52 7.14 -0.89
N TRP A 104 -6.23 6.59 -2.07
CA TRP A 104 -4.95 5.97 -2.35
C TRP A 104 -4.58 6.06 -3.81
N SER A 105 -3.27 5.96 -4.05
CA SER A 105 -2.70 5.86 -5.36
C SER A 105 -1.46 4.98 -5.35
N ALA A 106 -1.32 4.16 -6.38
CA ALA A 106 -0.11 3.38 -6.59
C ALA A 106 0.80 4.07 -7.62
N GLY A 107 2.10 3.88 -7.46
CA GLY A 107 3.12 4.41 -8.37
C GLY A 107 4.36 3.55 -8.36
N ILE A 108 5.11 3.56 -9.47
CA ILE A 108 6.47 3.00 -9.51
C ILE A 108 7.46 4.13 -9.23
N ILE A 109 8.35 3.90 -8.28
CA ILE A 109 9.40 4.82 -7.83
C ILE A 109 10.67 4.01 -7.66
N ASN A 110 11.74 4.37 -8.38
CA ASN A 110 13.03 3.67 -8.35
C ASN A 110 12.87 2.15 -8.51
N ASP A 111 12.07 1.70 -9.48
CA ASP A 111 11.73 0.29 -9.73
C ASP A 111 11.07 -0.44 -8.55
N ASN A 112 10.36 0.30 -7.70
CA ASN A 112 9.55 -0.27 -6.63
C ASN A 112 8.09 0.13 -6.80
N LEU A 113 7.19 -0.83 -6.68
CA LEU A 113 5.77 -0.54 -6.54
C LEU A 113 5.53 0.03 -5.15
N THR A 114 4.99 1.23 -5.13
CA THR A 114 4.70 2.00 -3.92
C THR A 114 3.22 2.33 -3.86
N LEU A 115 2.70 2.39 -2.64
CA LEU A 115 1.34 2.80 -2.34
C LEU A 115 1.38 4.04 -1.47
N HIS A 116 0.79 5.12 -1.96
CA HIS A 116 0.50 6.31 -1.19
C HIS A 116 -0.97 6.31 -0.80
N SER A 117 -1.26 6.63 0.46
CA SER A 117 -2.62 6.64 0.96
C SER A 117 -2.84 7.72 2.00
N THR A 118 -4.03 8.31 1.98
CA THR A 118 -4.45 9.33 2.94
C THR A 118 -5.78 8.91 3.55
N THR A 119 -5.84 8.93 4.88
CA THR A 119 -7.06 8.67 5.65
C THR A 119 -7.42 9.91 6.44
N ILE A 120 -8.61 10.46 6.19
CA ILE A 120 -9.13 11.64 6.87
C ILE A 120 -10.41 11.24 7.61
N PRO A 121 -10.40 11.15 8.96
CA PRO A 121 -11.60 11.07 9.76
C PRO A 121 -12.26 12.44 9.75
N ILE A 122 -13.53 12.47 9.39
CA ILE A 122 -14.27 13.69 9.11
C ILE A 122 -14.96 14.22 10.36
N THR A 123 -15.14 13.39 11.38
CA THR A 123 -15.63 13.82 12.70
C THR A 123 -15.52 12.67 13.69
N ALA A 124 -14.88 12.90 14.84
CA ALA A 124 -15.02 12.04 16.01
C ALA A 124 -15.62 12.90 17.12
N ARG A 125 -16.93 12.74 17.39
CA ARG A 125 -17.56 13.31 18.58
C ARG A 125 -17.35 12.33 19.72
N SER A 126 -16.23 12.39 20.45
CA SER A 126 -16.08 11.58 21.66
C SER A 126 -15.07 12.16 22.65
N ARG A 127 -15.49 12.17 23.92
CA ARG A 127 -14.72 12.54 25.11
C ARG A 127 -13.88 11.37 25.67
N HIS A 128 -13.82 10.22 24.98
CA HIS A 128 -13.38 8.94 25.58
C HIS A 128 -12.30 8.16 24.81
N PHE A 129 -11.54 8.78 23.91
CA PHE A 129 -10.44 8.07 23.22
C PHE A 129 -9.08 8.72 23.48
N SER A 130 -8.11 7.91 23.90
CA SER A 130 -6.69 8.24 23.85
C SER A 130 -6.09 7.60 22.59
N ILE A 131 -5.71 8.43 21.62
CA ILE A 131 -4.70 8.03 20.65
C ILE A 131 -3.35 8.12 21.40
N PRO A 132 -2.42 7.15 21.31
CA PRO A 132 -1.15 7.21 22.04
C PRO A 132 -0.34 8.48 21.74
N GLU A 133 -0.44 8.99 20.51
CA GLU A 133 0.14 10.27 20.08
C GLU A 133 -0.67 11.50 20.53
N LEU A 134 -1.83 11.25 21.15
CA LEU A 134 -2.69 12.18 21.86
C LEU A 134 -2.78 11.75 23.34
N THR A 135 -1.69 11.31 23.97
CA THR A 135 -1.71 11.20 25.43
C THR A 135 -1.78 12.60 26.01
N ARG A 136 -2.68 12.82 26.98
CA ARG A 136 -2.64 14.03 27.79
C ARG A 136 -1.31 14.00 28.55
N ASP A 137 -0.47 15.00 28.34
CA ASP A 137 0.54 15.30 29.36
C ASP A 137 -0.22 15.69 30.61
N ASN A 138 -0.06 14.88 31.66
CA ASN A 138 -0.72 15.13 32.94
C ASN A 138 -0.24 16.44 33.59
N GLU A 139 0.83 17.06 33.06
CA GLU A 139 1.54 18.17 33.70
C GLU A 139 1.33 19.54 33.02
N THR A 140 0.87 19.62 31.75
CA THR A 140 0.85 20.90 30.99
C THR A 140 -0.51 21.32 30.41
N GLY A 141 -1.62 20.77 30.91
CA GLY A 141 -2.96 21.19 30.51
C GLY A 141 -3.55 20.41 29.31
N PRO A 142 -4.80 20.72 28.91
CA PRO A 142 -5.64 19.84 28.09
C PRO A 142 -5.28 19.76 26.60
N MET A 143 -4.11 20.22 26.19
CA MET A 143 -3.77 20.38 24.78
C MET A 143 -2.86 19.25 24.29
N PHE A 144 -3.39 18.44 23.37
CA PHE A 144 -2.54 17.59 22.54
C PHE A 144 -1.58 18.50 21.78
N ARG A 145 -0.27 18.27 21.89
CA ARG A 145 0.71 18.91 21.02
C ARG A 145 0.89 18.04 19.78
N PRO A 146 0.25 18.37 18.64
CA PRO A 146 0.62 17.71 17.40
C PRO A 146 2.11 17.93 17.16
N ILE A 147 2.86 16.85 16.99
CA ILE A 147 4.19 16.94 16.38
C ILE A 147 3.96 17.06 14.88
N ALA A 148 3.53 18.26 14.47
CA ALA A 148 3.20 18.57 13.09
C ALA A 148 4.38 18.19 12.19
N GLY A 149 4.09 17.43 11.13
CA GLY A 149 5.11 17.04 10.16
C GLY A 149 6.05 15.92 10.60
N SER A 150 5.92 15.35 11.80
CA SER A 150 6.77 14.22 12.16
C SER A 150 6.42 12.98 11.33
N VAL A 151 7.40 12.52 10.56
CA VAL A 151 7.31 11.26 9.85
C VAL A 151 7.88 10.16 10.74
N ARG A 152 7.20 9.02 10.74
CA ARG A 152 7.59 7.82 11.45
C ARG A 152 7.68 6.66 10.45
N SER A 153 8.57 5.71 10.72
CA SER A 153 8.83 4.59 9.82
C SER A 153 8.68 3.26 10.57
N CYS A 154 7.87 2.36 10.02
CA CYS A 154 7.81 0.98 10.47
C CYS A 154 8.77 0.12 9.64
N ARG A 155 9.86 -0.35 10.27
CA ARG A 155 10.89 -1.18 9.62
C ARG A 155 10.38 -2.57 9.22
N VAL A 156 9.36 -3.08 9.91
CA VAL A 156 8.80 -4.40 9.62
C VAL A 156 8.05 -4.38 8.28
N CYS A 157 7.09 -3.47 8.14
CA CYS A 157 6.23 -3.40 6.96
C CYS A 157 6.66 -2.37 5.89
N CYS A 158 7.86 -1.79 6.03
CA CYS A 158 8.42 -0.77 5.12
C CYS A 158 7.42 0.35 4.82
N THR A 159 6.79 0.86 5.88
CA THR A 159 5.75 1.89 5.78
C THR A 159 6.18 3.12 6.54
N ASP A 160 6.33 4.22 5.82
CA ASP A 160 6.38 5.55 6.41
C ASP A 160 4.97 6.05 6.64
N TYR A 161 4.76 6.79 7.71
CA TYR A 161 3.51 7.44 7.99
C TYR A 161 3.71 8.79 8.65
N GLN A 162 2.77 9.69 8.36
CA GLN A 162 2.68 11.01 8.96
C GLN A 162 1.27 11.17 9.52
N ILE A 163 1.19 11.72 10.72
CA ILE A 163 -0.08 12.04 11.38
C ILE A 163 -0.16 13.56 11.51
N ASN A 164 -1.17 14.15 10.88
CA ASN A 164 -1.48 15.57 10.99
C ASN A 164 -2.79 15.72 11.76
N ILE A 165 -2.73 16.33 12.94
CA ILE A 165 -3.91 16.63 13.75
C ILE A 165 -4.19 18.12 13.65
N THR A 166 -5.37 18.48 13.16
CA THR A 166 -5.83 19.88 13.13
C THR A 166 -7.08 20.00 14.00
N GLN A 167 -7.10 20.96 14.91
CA GLN A 167 -8.29 21.31 15.68
C GLN A 167 -9.11 22.35 14.92
N LYS A 168 -10.42 22.11 14.75
CA LYS A 168 -11.39 23.08 14.20
C LYS A 168 -12.56 23.18 15.17
N GLN A 169 -12.72 24.34 15.80
CA GLN A 169 -13.75 24.56 16.84
C GLN A 169 -13.66 23.48 17.95
N GLU A 170 -14.69 22.65 18.07
CA GLU A 170 -14.82 21.55 19.05
C GLU A 170 -14.44 20.18 18.48
N CYS A 171 -13.88 20.11 17.27
CA CYS A 171 -13.56 18.86 16.59
C CYS A 171 -12.08 18.76 16.24
N PHE A 172 -11.55 17.54 16.26
CA PHE A 172 -10.24 17.21 15.73
C PHE A 172 -10.39 16.51 14.38
N THR A 173 -9.55 16.88 13.42
CA THR A 173 -9.33 16.14 12.18
C THR A 173 -7.96 15.49 12.28
N VAL A 174 -7.90 14.16 12.18
CA VAL A 174 -6.65 13.38 12.29
C VAL A 174 -6.31 12.77 10.94
N GLN A 175 -5.61 13.51 10.09
CA GLN A 175 -5.17 12.97 8.82
C GLN A 175 -3.99 12.02 9.02
N ILE A 176 -4.10 10.80 8.51
CA ILE A 176 -3.00 9.83 8.47
C ILE A 176 -2.60 9.63 7.01
N THR A 177 -1.39 10.05 6.67
CA THR A 177 -0.77 9.79 5.37
C THR A 177 0.22 8.64 5.51
N LYS A 178 0.22 7.70 4.58
CA LYS A 178 1.13 6.54 4.57
C LYS A 178 1.77 6.36 3.21
N TRP A 179 3.04 6.00 3.21
CA TRP A 179 3.83 5.60 2.05
C TRP A 179 4.37 4.21 2.30
N GLN A 180 4.01 3.26 1.45
CA GLN A 180 4.41 1.86 1.61
C GLN A 180 5.13 1.35 0.37
N LYS A 181 6.30 0.74 0.57
CA LYS A 181 6.93 -0.11 -0.44
C LYS A 181 6.21 -1.46 -0.46
N LEU A 182 5.61 -1.82 -1.59
CA LEU A 182 4.90 -3.10 -1.74
C LEU A 182 5.82 -4.20 -2.26
N ALA A 183 6.55 -3.92 -3.34
CA ALA A 183 7.39 -4.92 -3.99
C ALA A 183 8.46 -4.27 -4.88
N SER A 184 9.59 -4.96 -5.06
CA SER A 184 10.60 -4.63 -6.08
C SER A 184 10.14 -5.16 -7.44
N CYS A 185 10.38 -4.38 -8.50
CA CYS A 185 10.09 -4.78 -9.87
C CYS A 185 11.08 -5.82 -10.42
N HIS A 186 12.28 -5.90 -9.84
CA HIS A 186 13.37 -6.74 -10.37
C HIS A 186 13.33 -8.19 -9.90
N SER A 187 12.60 -8.49 -8.82
CA SER A 187 12.52 -9.86 -8.30
C SER A 187 11.13 -10.15 -7.75
N ALA A 188 10.42 -11.05 -8.42
CA ALA A 188 9.16 -11.62 -7.95
C ALA A 188 9.29 -12.45 -6.66
N TYR A 189 10.51 -12.69 -6.19
CA TYR A 189 10.84 -13.53 -5.04
C TYR A 189 11.70 -12.79 -4.00
N GLY A 190 11.81 -11.45 -4.12
CA GLY A 190 12.49 -10.63 -3.13
C GLY A 190 11.81 -10.70 -1.75
N LEU A 191 12.50 -10.26 -0.71
CA LEU A 191 11.97 -10.20 0.65
C LEU A 191 10.67 -9.39 0.73
N GLU A 192 10.51 -8.38 -0.11
CA GLU A 192 9.28 -7.58 -0.21
C GLU A 192 8.09 -8.42 -0.68
N TRP A 193 8.30 -9.29 -1.67
CA TRP A 193 7.28 -10.22 -2.14
C TRP A 193 6.94 -11.27 -1.09
N LYS A 194 7.93 -11.76 -0.34
CA LYS A 194 7.70 -12.65 0.80
C LYS A 194 6.76 -12.01 1.82
N LYS A 195 6.99 -10.74 2.22
CA LYS A 195 6.09 -10.01 3.13
C LYS A 195 4.67 -9.88 2.57
N VAL A 196 4.55 -9.63 1.27
CA VAL A 196 3.25 -9.57 0.59
C VAL A 196 2.56 -10.94 0.70
N LEU A 197 3.25 -12.03 0.39
CA LEU A 197 2.68 -13.38 0.45
C LEU A 197 2.36 -13.84 1.89
N GLU A 198 3.24 -13.57 2.86
CA GLU A 198 3.04 -13.86 4.28
C GLU A 198 1.80 -13.15 4.82
N ARG A 199 1.62 -11.87 4.48
CA ARG A 199 0.45 -11.08 4.88
C ARG A 199 -0.86 -11.71 4.42
N TRP A 200 -0.85 -12.35 3.26
CA TRP A 200 -2.01 -13.03 2.68
C TRP A 200 -2.15 -14.49 3.14
N GLY A 201 -1.28 -14.98 4.02
CA GLY A 201 -1.25 -16.38 4.43
C GLY A 201 -0.97 -17.34 3.27
N LEU A 202 -0.34 -16.83 2.20
CA LEU A 202 0.04 -17.59 1.01
C LEU A 202 1.47 -18.12 1.12
N TRP A 203 2.24 -17.61 2.08
CA TRP A 203 3.58 -18.11 2.37
C TRP A 203 3.52 -19.33 3.30
N SER A 204 3.27 -20.50 2.71
CA SER A 204 3.40 -21.80 3.37
C SER A 204 4.15 -22.74 2.43
N MET A 205 5.38 -22.40 2.07
CA MET A 205 6.24 -23.28 1.28
C MET A 205 7.05 -24.16 2.23
N PRO A 206 6.92 -25.51 2.18
CA PRO A 206 7.68 -26.43 3.03
C PRO A 206 9.20 -26.35 2.78
N ASN A 207 9.59 -25.87 1.60
CA ASN A 207 10.97 -25.75 1.13
C ASN A 207 11.26 -24.27 0.82
N ASP A 208 11.37 -23.41 1.84
CA ASP A 208 11.83 -22.04 1.67
C ASP A 208 13.37 -22.05 1.55
N PRO A 209 13.96 -21.87 0.35
CA PRO A 209 15.42 -21.85 0.18
C PRO A 209 16.08 -20.63 0.84
N TYR A 210 15.30 -19.69 1.41
CA TYR A 210 15.77 -18.48 2.07
C TYR A 210 15.55 -18.51 3.59
N ARG A 211 15.35 -19.70 4.19
CA ARG A 211 15.12 -19.84 5.63
C ARG A 211 16.36 -19.59 6.49
N ASP A 212 17.56 -19.61 5.91
CA ASP A 212 18.82 -19.42 6.66
C ASP A 212 19.14 -17.96 7.00
N GLU A 213 19.83 -17.80 8.14
CA GLU A 213 19.96 -16.65 9.05
C GLU A 213 20.49 -15.32 8.50
N THR A 214 20.70 -15.17 7.19
CA THR A 214 21.15 -13.90 6.57
C THR A 214 20.05 -12.85 6.45
N GLN A 215 18.80 -13.15 6.81
CA GLN A 215 17.70 -12.19 6.74
C GLN A 215 18.00 -10.95 7.60
N ALA A 216 18.50 -11.09 8.83
CA ALA A 216 18.73 -10.02 9.81
C ALA A 216 19.58 -8.83 9.31
N SER A 217 20.58 -9.08 8.44
CA SER A 217 21.48 -8.04 7.92
C SER A 217 20.87 -7.26 6.76
N VAL A 218 20.09 -7.90 5.89
CA VAL A 218 19.40 -7.26 4.76
C VAL A 218 18.36 -6.24 5.24
N TRP A 219 17.70 -6.50 6.37
CA TRP A 219 16.69 -5.58 6.95
C TRP A 219 17.26 -4.20 7.27
N ARG A 220 18.54 -4.08 7.65
CA ARG A 220 19.12 -2.78 8.06
C ARG A 220 19.33 -1.81 6.89
N SER A 221 19.47 -2.32 5.67
CA SER A 221 19.65 -1.49 4.45
C SER A 221 18.34 -0.86 3.93
N THR A 222 17.18 -1.37 4.36
CA THR A 222 15.88 -0.98 3.78
C THR A 222 15.28 0.31 4.33
N THR A 223 15.85 0.89 5.39
CA THR A 223 15.39 2.15 5.99
C THR A 223 15.51 3.32 5.01
N HIS A 224 16.60 3.40 4.24
CA HIS A 224 16.80 4.44 3.21
C HIS A 224 15.74 4.40 2.11
N ALA A 225 15.16 3.23 1.82
CA ALA A 225 14.19 3.11 0.73
C ALA A 225 12.87 3.80 1.08
N ALA A 226 12.47 3.84 2.35
CA ALA A 226 11.20 4.45 2.75
C ALA A 226 11.26 5.99 2.64
N ASP A 227 12.36 6.59 3.11
CA ASP A 227 12.58 8.04 3.00
C ASP A 227 12.61 8.50 1.54
N GLN A 228 13.32 7.79 0.66
CA GLN A 228 13.37 8.12 -0.77
C GLN A 228 12.00 8.02 -1.44
N ILE A 229 11.21 6.99 -1.10
CA ILE A 229 9.85 6.82 -1.62
C ILE A 229 8.98 8.00 -1.19
N ARG A 230 9.06 8.40 0.08
CA ARG A 230 8.31 9.54 0.60
C ARG A 230 8.68 10.84 -0.09
N GLU A 231 9.97 11.15 -0.21
CA GLU A 231 10.44 12.38 -0.87
C GLU A 231 9.97 12.48 -2.33
N GLU A 232 10.02 11.37 -3.06
CA GLU A 232 9.51 11.30 -4.43
C GLU A 232 8.00 11.55 -4.49
N TRP A 233 7.23 10.94 -3.58
CA TRP A 233 5.78 11.18 -3.51
C TRP A 233 5.47 12.64 -3.20
N ASN A 234 6.15 13.24 -2.22
CA ASN A 234 5.99 14.64 -1.89
C ASN A 234 6.31 15.54 -3.10
N ARG A 235 7.37 15.23 -3.86
CA ARG A 235 7.72 15.96 -5.09
C ARG A 235 6.62 15.87 -6.14
N ARG A 236 6.04 14.69 -6.34
CA ARG A 236 4.94 14.47 -7.29
C ARG A 236 3.66 15.18 -6.87
N ASP A 237 3.36 15.19 -5.58
CA ASP A 237 2.16 15.85 -5.07
C ASP A 237 2.28 17.38 -5.16
N ALA A 238 3.46 17.95 -4.91
CA ALA A 238 3.71 19.39 -5.12
C ALA A 238 3.55 19.82 -6.60
N VAL A 239 4.07 19.02 -7.53
CA VAL A 239 3.87 19.27 -8.97
C VAL A 239 2.37 19.22 -9.34
N ARG A 240 1.59 18.34 -8.70
CA ARG A 240 0.14 18.23 -8.94
C ARG A 240 -0.67 19.34 -8.29
N SER A 241 -0.27 19.84 -7.13
CA SER A 241 -0.92 20.96 -6.45
C SER A 241 -0.65 22.30 -7.14
N GLY A 242 0.29 22.33 -8.09
CA GLY A 242 0.76 23.57 -8.69
C GLY A 242 1.69 24.36 -7.76
N GLU A 243 2.13 23.76 -6.65
CA GLU A 243 3.18 24.32 -5.81
C GLU A 243 4.51 24.17 -6.56
N VAL A 244 5.02 25.29 -7.04
CA VAL A 244 6.38 25.37 -7.59
C VAL A 244 7.34 25.07 -6.43
N ILE A 245 7.94 23.89 -6.41
CA ILE A 245 9.09 23.62 -5.55
C ILE A 245 10.24 24.43 -6.12
N GLU A 246 10.48 25.63 -5.58
CA GLU A 246 11.73 26.36 -5.80
C GLU A 246 12.87 25.55 -5.16
N GLY A 247 13.47 24.65 -5.94
CA GLY A 247 14.66 23.92 -5.54
C GLY A 247 15.87 24.83 -5.63
N THR A 248 16.41 25.23 -4.49
CA THR A 248 17.75 25.80 -4.38
C THR A 248 18.76 24.75 -4.82
N PHE A 249 19.19 24.81 -6.07
CA PHE A 249 20.40 24.12 -6.51
C PHE A 249 21.60 24.88 -5.94
N VAL A 250 22.22 24.31 -4.91
CA VAL A 250 23.58 24.69 -4.52
C VAL A 250 24.51 23.92 -5.45
N GLY A 251 25.03 24.61 -6.45
CA GLY A 251 26.20 24.20 -7.21
C GLY A 251 27.48 24.65 -6.51
#